data_AF-A0A6G0QLS3-F1
#
_entry.id   AF-A0A6G0QLS3-F1
#
_cell.length_a   1.000
_cell.length_b   1.000
_cell.length_c   1.000
_cell.angle_alpha   90.00
_cell.angle_beta   90.00
_cell.angle_gamma   90.00
#
_symmetry.space_group_name_H-M   'P 1'
#
loop_
_entity.id
_entity.type
_entity.pdbx_description
1 polymer ?
#
loop_
_entity_poly.entity_id
_entity_poly.type
_entity_poly.pdbx_seq_one_letter_code
_entity_poly.pdbx_strand_id
1 'polypeptide(L)'
;MFDPRAVGVDLTPAQQDETLCDLAFFLDNFGSTCAVRTKLQEQESDIKRLDKKVRRLLTCPRDKNLQQEEEREEENNTKNREGEEKEDVDETMADLDFFLRTFGSTRAVREKLETQSQRIVGLHRTVKWLQERWHPDGEGLEDSSDVEYLGTEPAPKADKIEQVSSQK
;
A
#
# COMPACT_ATOMS: atom_id res chain seq x y z
N MET A 1 -2.77 -9.08 -37.22
CA MET A 1 -2.28 -7.74 -37.57
C MET A 1 -3.17 -6.75 -36.85
N PHE A 2 -2.60 -5.80 -36.11
CA PHE A 2 -3.38 -4.72 -35.50
C PHE A 2 -3.90 -3.79 -36.61
N ASP A 3 -5.18 -3.43 -36.56
CA ASP A 3 -5.78 -2.46 -37.49
C ASP A 3 -6.18 -1.20 -36.71
N PRO A 4 -5.39 -0.12 -36.79
CA PRO A 4 -5.68 1.14 -36.10
C PRO A 4 -7.03 1.73 -36.49
N ARG A 5 -7.55 1.45 -37.70
CA ARG A 5 -8.82 2.03 -38.17
C ARG A 5 -10.04 1.33 -37.62
N ALA A 6 -9.87 0.13 -37.05
CA ALA A 6 -10.96 -0.65 -36.47
C ALA A 6 -11.22 -0.30 -35.00
N VAL A 7 -10.28 0.36 -34.33
CA VAL A 7 -10.41 0.71 -32.90
C VAL A 7 -11.52 1.75 -32.72
N GLY A 8 -12.51 1.42 -31.90
CA GLY A 8 -13.61 2.32 -31.57
C GLY A 8 -14.78 2.33 -32.57
N VAL A 9 -14.76 1.50 -33.62
CA VAL A 9 -15.85 1.41 -34.62
C VAL A 9 -17.15 0.89 -33.99
N ASP A 10 -17.04 -0.03 -33.03
CA ASP A 10 -18.20 -0.61 -32.34
C ASP A 10 -18.72 0.26 -31.19
N LEU A 11 -18.08 1.40 -30.92
CA LEU A 11 -18.50 2.31 -29.85
C LEU A 11 -19.70 3.15 -30.30
N THR A 12 -20.66 3.32 -29.41
CA THR A 12 -21.74 4.29 -29.58
C THR A 12 -21.19 5.72 -29.62
N PRO A 13 -21.89 6.70 -30.21
CA PRO A 13 -21.43 8.09 -30.24
C PRO A 13 -21.08 8.65 -28.85
N ALA A 14 -21.88 8.32 -27.83
CA ALA A 14 -21.61 8.75 -26.46
C ALA A 14 -20.31 8.14 -25.88
N GLN A 15 -19.99 6.89 -26.22
CA GLN A 15 -18.74 6.24 -25.81
C GLN A 15 -17.53 6.80 -26.57
N GLN A 16 -17.71 7.20 -27.83
CA GLN A 16 -16.66 7.88 -28.61
C GLN A 16 -16.33 9.24 -27.99
N ASP A 17 -17.35 10.04 -27.65
CA ASP A 17 -17.16 11.33 -26.97
C ASP A 17 -16.46 11.17 -25.61
N GLU A 18 -16.87 10.17 -24.82
CA GLU A 18 -16.18 9.81 -23.57
C GLU A 18 -14.71 9.44 -23.82
N THR A 19 -14.46 8.59 -24.82
CA THR A 19 -13.10 8.16 -25.17
C THR A 19 -12.21 9.33 -25.56
N LEU A 20 -12.75 10.29 -26.32
CA LEU A 20 -12.02 11.51 -26.68
C LEU A 20 -11.72 12.40 -25.47
N CYS A 21 -12.67 12.53 -24.54
CA CYS A 21 -12.46 13.28 -23.29
C CYS A 21 -11.39 12.63 -22.41
N ASP A 22 -11.42 11.31 -22.26
CA ASP A 22 -10.40 10.60 -21.48
C ASP A 22 -9.04 10.61 -22.17
N LEU A 23 -9.00 10.53 -23.50
CA LEU A 23 -7.76 10.67 -24.27
C LEU A 23 -7.13 12.05 -24.07
N ALA A 24 -7.93 13.12 -24.15
CA ALA A 24 -7.44 14.47 -23.84
C ALA A 24 -6.88 14.54 -22.42
N PHE A 25 -7.58 13.97 -21.43
CA PHE A 25 -7.08 13.86 -20.07
C PHE A 25 -5.74 13.09 -19.99
N PHE A 26 -5.59 11.98 -20.71
CA PHE A 26 -4.36 11.19 -20.72
C PHE A 26 -3.18 11.97 -21.29
N LEU A 27 -3.39 12.64 -22.41
CA LEU A 27 -2.35 13.46 -23.04
C LEU A 27 -1.97 14.66 -22.15
N ASP A 28 -2.96 15.34 -21.56
CA ASP A 28 -2.70 16.49 -20.68
C ASP A 28 -1.94 16.12 -19.40
N ASN A 29 -2.22 14.95 -18.80
CA ASN A 29 -1.64 14.57 -17.51
C ASN A 29 -0.40 13.67 -17.61
N PHE A 30 -0.26 12.91 -18.69
CA PHE A 30 0.79 11.90 -18.84
C PHE A 30 1.63 12.09 -20.11
N GLY A 31 1.23 12.97 -21.03
CA GLY A 31 1.91 13.21 -22.30
C GLY A 31 1.64 12.15 -23.37
N SER A 32 1.30 10.91 -22.98
CA SER A 32 0.94 9.84 -23.93
C SER A 32 0.07 8.75 -23.30
N THR A 33 -0.63 7.97 -24.13
CA THR A 33 -1.36 6.77 -23.69
C THR A 33 -0.42 5.66 -23.20
N CYS A 34 0.77 5.57 -23.77
CA CYS A 34 1.78 4.59 -23.38
C CYS A 34 2.29 4.87 -21.96
N ALA A 35 2.44 6.14 -21.60
CA ALA A 35 2.75 6.57 -20.24
C ALA A 35 1.61 6.20 -19.25
N VAL A 36 0.35 6.33 -19.66
CA VAL A 36 -0.80 5.88 -18.84
C VAL A 36 -0.75 4.37 -18.58
N ARG A 37 -0.54 3.58 -19.63
CA ARG A 37 -0.44 2.12 -19.52
C ARG A 37 0.71 1.71 -18.61
N THR A 38 1.84 2.38 -18.76
CA THR A 38 3.01 2.22 -17.88
C THR A 38 2.65 2.51 -16.43
N LYS A 39 1.99 3.64 -16.18
CA LYS A 39 1.62 4.06 -14.83
C LYS A 39 0.69 3.05 -14.16
N LEU A 40 -0.28 2.50 -14.89
CA LEU A 40 -1.14 1.42 -14.38
C LEU A 40 -0.33 0.21 -13.92
N GLN A 41 0.65 -0.23 -14.71
CA GLN A 41 1.50 -1.37 -14.39
C GLN A 41 2.42 -1.10 -13.18
N GLU A 42 3.00 0.10 -13.11
CA GLU A 42 3.78 0.55 -11.95
C GLU A 42 2.95 0.54 -10.68
N GLN A 43 1.77 1.16 -10.71
CA GLN A 43 0.88 1.26 -9.56
C GLN A 43 0.40 -0.13 -9.10
N GLU A 44 0.10 -1.04 -10.03
CA GLU A 44 -0.25 -2.41 -9.67
C GLU A 44 0.92 -3.14 -8.97
N SER A 45 2.14 -2.92 -9.44
CA SER A 45 3.35 -3.50 -8.86
C SER A 45 3.62 -2.94 -7.46
N ASP A 46 3.46 -1.62 -7.29
CA ASP A 46 3.58 -0.94 -5.99
C ASP A 46 2.56 -1.46 -4.98
N ILE A 47 1.31 -1.64 -5.39
CA ILE A 47 0.26 -2.23 -4.53
C ILE A 47 0.67 -3.63 -4.07
N LYS A 48 1.15 -4.49 -4.99
CA LYS A 48 1.61 -5.84 -4.65
C LYS A 48 2.79 -5.80 -3.67
N ARG A 49 3.76 -4.91 -3.89
CA ARG A 49 4.92 -4.73 -3.01
C ARG A 49 4.49 -4.27 -1.62
N LEU A 50 3.63 -3.26 -1.53
CA LEU A 50 3.15 -2.72 -0.25
C LEU A 50 2.27 -3.71 0.50
N ASP A 51 1.37 -4.44 -0.17
CA ASP A 51 0.59 -5.51 0.46
C ASP A 51 1.49 -6.62 1.04
N LYS A 52 2.60 -6.93 0.36
CA LYS A 52 3.61 -7.88 0.87
C LYS A 52 4.30 -7.32 2.11
N LYS A 53 4.65 -6.02 2.13
CA LYS A 53 5.22 -5.35 3.32
C LYS A 53 4.24 -5.37 4.49
N VAL A 54 2.98 -4.99 4.28
CA VAL A 54 1.93 -5.02 5.32
C VAL A 54 1.78 -6.43 5.89
N ARG A 55 1.71 -7.46 5.04
CA ARG A 55 1.62 -8.86 5.49
C ARG A 55 2.85 -9.27 6.30
N ARG A 56 4.05 -8.99 5.82
CA ARG A 56 5.31 -9.31 6.52
C ARG A 56 5.37 -8.66 7.89
N LEU A 57 4.99 -7.38 7.97
CA LEU A 57 4.86 -6.69 9.25
C LEU A 57 3.82 -7.42 10.11
N LEU A 58 2.60 -7.69 9.65
CA LEU A 58 1.64 -8.41 10.50
C LEU A 58 2.09 -9.82 10.97
N THR A 59 2.97 -10.52 10.24
CA THR A 59 3.35 -11.91 10.54
C THR A 59 4.73 -12.12 11.19
N CYS A 60 5.72 -11.25 10.95
CA CYS A 60 7.10 -11.42 11.43
C CYS A 60 7.64 -10.15 12.14
N PRO A 61 7.39 -9.99 13.45
CA PRO A 61 7.76 -8.80 14.25
C PRO A 61 9.24 -8.44 14.37
N ARG A 62 10.19 -9.33 14.02
CA ARG A 62 11.56 -9.26 14.58
C ARG A 62 12.73 -9.54 13.63
N ASP A 63 12.55 -9.50 12.32
CA ASP A 63 13.67 -9.76 11.40
C ASP A 63 14.33 -8.46 10.94
N LYS A 64 15.46 -8.12 11.57
CA LYS A 64 16.33 -6.98 11.20
C LYS A 64 17.01 -7.15 9.83
N ASN A 65 16.98 -8.35 9.25
CA ASN A 65 17.48 -8.62 7.89
C ASN A 65 16.53 -8.10 6.78
N LEU A 66 15.32 -7.63 7.12
CA LEU A 66 14.30 -7.26 6.14
C LEU A 66 14.56 -5.93 5.42
N GLN A 67 15.29 -4.98 6.02
CA GLN A 67 15.62 -3.70 5.38
C GLN A 67 16.66 -3.88 4.25
N GLN A 68 17.55 -4.85 4.37
CA GLN A 68 18.69 -5.03 3.46
C GLN A 68 18.31 -5.75 2.15
N GLU A 69 17.20 -6.50 2.13
CA GLU A 69 16.65 -7.13 0.92
C GLU A 69 15.81 -6.13 0.08
N GLU A 70 15.29 -5.07 0.71
CA GLU A 70 14.48 -4.03 0.06
C GLU A 70 15.31 -3.11 -0.85
N GLU A 71 16.53 -2.73 -0.44
CA GLU A 71 17.43 -1.91 -1.27
C GLU A 71 17.85 -2.65 -2.57
N ARG A 72 17.95 -3.98 -2.55
CA ARG A 72 18.31 -4.79 -3.73
C ARG A 72 17.16 -5.02 -4.72
N GLU A 73 15.91 -5.03 -4.26
CA GLU A 73 14.74 -5.12 -5.16
C GLU A 73 14.44 -3.78 -5.84
N GLU A 74 14.70 -2.64 -5.17
CA GLU A 74 14.52 -1.29 -5.75
C GLU A 74 15.52 -1.00 -6.89
N GLU A 75 16.79 -1.37 -6.76
CA GLU A 75 17.80 -1.15 -7.82
C GLU A 75 17.47 -1.87 -9.14
N ASN A 76 16.85 -3.06 -9.08
CA ASN A 76 16.57 -3.88 -10.26
C ASN A 76 15.38 -3.40 -11.11
N ASN A 77 14.49 -2.58 -10.57
CA ASN A 77 13.32 -2.07 -11.30
C ASN A 77 13.61 -0.78 -12.08
N THR A 78 14.77 -0.16 -11.85
CA THR A 78 15.19 1.11 -12.49
C THR A 78 15.91 0.93 -13.82
N LYS A 79 16.02 -0.29 -14.35
CA LYS A 79 16.65 -0.56 -15.64
C LYS A 79 15.60 -0.89 -16.68
N ASN A 80 15.13 0.14 -17.36
CA ASN A 80 14.95 0.23 -18.82
C ASN A 80 13.83 1.22 -19.14
N ARG A 81 14.21 2.42 -19.61
CA ARG A 81 13.45 3.16 -20.62
C ARG A 81 14.28 4.33 -21.13
N GLU A 82 15.19 3.99 -22.03
CA GLU A 82 15.69 4.96 -22.99
C GLU A 82 14.57 5.23 -23.99
N GLY A 83 14.26 6.50 -24.18
CA GLY A 83 13.13 6.97 -24.96
C GLY A 83 13.31 6.74 -26.45
N GLU A 84 12.19 6.42 -27.10
CA GLU A 84 11.92 6.85 -28.45
C GLU A 84 10.66 7.72 -28.39
N GLU A 85 10.85 9.03 -28.41
CA GLU A 85 9.77 9.98 -28.72
C GLU A 85 9.50 9.91 -30.22
N LYS A 86 8.74 8.90 -30.63
CA LYS A 86 7.94 8.96 -31.85
C LYS A 86 6.52 8.61 -31.46
N GLU A 87 5.72 9.65 -31.31
CA GLU A 87 4.29 9.56 -31.04
C GLU A 87 3.61 9.06 -32.31
N ASP A 88 3.74 7.77 -32.60
CA ASP A 88 3.06 7.15 -33.71
C ASP A 88 1.58 7.03 -33.32
N VAL A 89 0.68 7.58 -34.15
CA VAL A 89 -0.79 7.44 -33.98
C VAL A 89 -1.17 5.97 -33.81
N ASP A 90 -0.42 5.07 -34.43
CA ASP A 90 -0.59 3.62 -34.30
C ASP A 90 -0.34 3.11 -32.87
N GLU A 91 0.59 3.70 -32.11
CA GLU A 91 0.82 3.35 -30.70
C GLU A 91 -0.34 3.84 -29.83
N THR A 92 -0.82 5.07 -30.07
CA THR A 92 -2.01 5.60 -29.38
C THR A 92 -3.23 4.69 -29.62
N MET A 93 -3.46 4.28 -30.87
CA MET A 93 -4.57 3.39 -31.21
C MET A 93 -4.36 1.98 -30.62
N ALA A 94 -3.13 1.49 -30.55
CA ALA A 94 -2.82 0.19 -29.93
C ALA A 94 -3.10 0.20 -28.42
N ASP A 95 -2.75 1.28 -27.73
CA ASP A 95 -3.07 1.44 -26.31
C ASP A 95 -4.57 1.62 -26.09
N LEU A 96 -5.27 2.35 -26.96
CA LEU A 96 -6.73 2.46 -26.92
C LEU A 96 -7.40 1.09 -27.10
N ASP A 97 -6.96 0.27 -28.07
CA ASP A 97 -7.46 -1.11 -28.22
C ASP A 97 -7.21 -1.93 -26.94
N PHE A 98 -6.01 -1.84 -26.38
CA PHE A 98 -5.68 -2.49 -25.12
C PHE A 98 -6.60 -2.04 -23.99
N PHE A 99 -6.86 -0.74 -23.85
CA PHE A 99 -7.73 -0.18 -22.81
C PHE A 99 -9.18 -0.64 -22.97
N LEU A 100 -9.74 -0.54 -24.18
CA LEU A 100 -11.10 -0.95 -24.47
C LEU A 100 -11.29 -2.45 -24.27
N ARG A 101 -10.33 -3.29 -24.66
CA ARG A 101 -10.42 -4.75 -24.50
C ARG A 101 -10.20 -5.22 -23.07
N THR A 102 -9.34 -4.55 -22.32
CA THR A 102 -8.97 -4.96 -20.96
C THR A 102 -9.94 -4.41 -19.91
N PHE A 103 -10.38 -3.17 -20.08
CA PHE A 103 -11.18 -2.44 -19.09
C PHE A 103 -12.60 -2.14 -19.57
N GLY A 104 -12.91 -2.37 -20.84
CA GLY A 104 -14.23 -2.08 -21.43
C GLY A 104 -14.39 -0.62 -21.87
N SER A 105 -13.70 0.32 -21.22
CA SER A 105 -13.69 1.74 -21.58
C SER A 105 -12.40 2.43 -21.12
N THR A 106 -12.08 3.57 -21.75
CA THR A 106 -11.02 4.47 -21.27
C THR A 106 -11.38 5.14 -19.95
N ARG A 107 -12.69 5.32 -19.66
CA ARG A 107 -13.15 5.82 -18.38
C ARG A 107 -12.74 4.90 -17.24
N ALA A 108 -12.94 3.59 -17.43
CA ALA A 108 -12.54 2.59 -16.46
C ALA A 108 -11.03 2.60 -16.20
N VAL A 109 -10.20 2.91 -17.21
CA VAL A 109 -8.75 3.11 -17.05
C VAL A 109 -8.46 4.30 -16.15
N ARG A 110 -9.11 5.45 -16.40
CA ARG A 110 -8.96 6.66 -15.58
C ARG A 110 -9.38 6.42 -14.12
N GLU A 111 -10.52 5.76 -13.91
CA GLU A 111 -10.98 5.40 -12.56
C GLU A 111 -10.03 4.41 -11.87
N LYS A 112 -9.44 3.49 -12.63
CA LYS A 112 -8.46 2.53 -12.12
C LYS A 112 -7.19 3.22 -11.63
N LEU A 113 -6.65 4.17 -12.40
CA LEU A 113 -5.48 4.97 -12.01
C LEU A 113 -5.73 5.70 -10.69
N GLU A 114 -6.89 6.35 -10.56
CA GLU A 114 -7.25 7.09 -9.35
C GLU A 114 -7.39 6.13 -8.15
N THR A 115 -8.10 5.03 -8.33
CA THR A 115 -8.31 4.01 -7.28
C THR A 115 -7.00 3.39 -6.83
N GLN A 116 -6.10 3.07 -7.77
CA GLN A 116 -4.79 2.51 -7.46
C GLN A 116 -3.91 3.53 -6.74
N SER A 117 -3.89 4.79 -7.18
CA SER A 117 -3.19 5.89 -6.51
C SER A 117 -3.61 6.03 -5.04
N GLN A 118 -4.92 6.12 -4.79
CA GLN A 118 -5.45 6.21 -3.43
C GLN A 118 -5.09 4.99 -2.58
N ARG A 119 -5.14 3.78 -3.16
CA ARG A 119 -4.75 2.56 -2.46
C ARG A 119 -3.27 2.56 -2.08
N ILE A 120 -2.39 3.00 -2.96
CA ILE A 120 -0.95 3.12 -2.67
C ILE A 120 -0.71 4.07 -1.50
N VAL A 121 -1.36 5.23 -1.51
CA VAL A 121 -1.27 6.21 -0.39
C VAL A 121 -1.77 5.57 0.91
N GLY A 122 -2.89 4.85 0.88
CA GLY A 122 -3.42 4.14 2.03
C GLY A 122 -2.47 3.06 2.56
N LEU A 123 -1.89 2.26 1.67
CA LEU A 123 -0.94 1.21 2.05
C LEU A 123 0.36 1.78 2.62
N HIS A 124 0.91 2.86 2.06
CA HIS A 124 2.06 3.55 2.64
C HIS A 124 1.78 4.03 4.07
N ARG A 125 0.60 4.61 4.33
CA ARG A 125 0.18 5.01 5.68
C ARG A 125 0.12 3.81 6.63
N THR A 126 -0.43 2.68 6.18
CA THR A 126 -0.50 1.45 6.97
C THR A 126 0.88 0.90 7.29
N VAL A 127 1.78 0.84 6.30
CA VAL A 127 3.17 0.40 6.50
C VAL A 127 3.87 1.29 7.52
N LYS A 128 3.79 2.62 7.35
CA LYS A 128 4.37 3.58 8.29
C LYS A 128 3.82 3.40 9.71
N TRP A 129 2.49 3.30 9.86
CA TRP A 129 1.85 3.10 11.16
C TRP A 129 2.29 1.79 11.84
N LEU A 130 2.43 0.70 11.07
CA LEU A 130 2.95 -0.57 11.59
C LEU A 130 4.41 -0.45 12.02
N GLN A 131 5.25 0.21 11.23
CA GLN A 131 6.67 0.42 11.55
C GLN A 131 6.86 1.28 12.80
N GLU A 132 6.12 2.39 12.95
CA GLU A 132 6.19 3.27 14.13
C GLU A 132 5.77 2.53 15.41
N ARG A 133 4.72 1.70 15.34
CA ARG A 133 4.28 0.90 16.48
C ARG A 133 5.31 -0.17 16.89
N TRP A 134 6.27 -0.47 16.02
CA TRP A 134 7.28 -1.51 16.22
C TRP A 134 8.63 -0.98 16.69
N HIS A 135 8.83 0.33 16.63
CA HIS A 135 9.87 1.02 17.37
C HIS A 135 9.26 1.64 18.62
N PRO A 136 8.94 0.86 19.68
CA PRO A 136 8.88 1.47 20.99
C PRO A 136 10.32 1.91 21.28
N ASP A 137 10.56 3.22 21.32
CA ASP A 137 11.68 3.76 22.05
C ASP A 137 11.59 3.23 23.49
N GLY A 138 12.28 2.12 23.71
CA GLY A 138 12.52 1.51 25.01
C GLY A 138 13.97 1.74 25.44
N GLU A 139 14.60 2.80 24.95
CA GLU A 139 15.78 3.38 25.58
C GLU A 139 15.28 4.33 26.67
N GLY A 140 15.02 3.77 27.84
CA GLY A 140 14.47 4.50 28.98
C GLY A 140 14.33 3.62 30.22
N LEU A 141 15.31 2.74 30.49
CA LEU A 141 15.45 2.18 31.84
C LEU A 141 16.88 1.72 32.12
N GLU A 142 17.84 2.64 32.06
CA GLU A 142 19.00 2.58 32.93
C GLU A 142 19.18 3.98 33.52
N ASP A 143 18.61 4.23 34.70
CA ASP A 143 19.41 4.57 35.89
C ASP A 143 18.56 4.61 37.18
N SER A 144 19.02 3.89 38.19
CA SER A 144 18.96 4.18 39.63
C SER A 144 17.66 4.74 40.27
N SER A 145 17.00 3.89 41.07
CA SER A 145 16.80 4.25 42.48
C SER A 145 16.77 2.99 43.35
N ASP A 146 17.82 2.87 44.15
CA ASP A 146 17.92 2.10 45.38
C ASP A 146 16.62 2.22 46.21
N VAL A 147 15.82 1.15 46.27
CA VAL A 147 14.69 1.06 47.21
C VAL A 147 15.05 -0.01 48.23
N GLU A 148 15.51 0.45 49.39
CA GLU A 148 15.71 -0.38 50.57
C GLU A 148 14.48 -1.26 50.83
N TYR A 149 14.73 -2.57 50.90
CA TYR A 149 13.77 -3.54 51.41
C TYR A 149 13.60 -3.33 52.93
N LEU A 150 12.68 -2.46 53.33
CA LEU A 150 12.20 -2.41 54.71
C LEU A 150 11.16 -3.51 54.89
N GLY A 151 11.62 -4.63 55.45
CA GLY A 151 10.81 -5.79 55.77
C GLY A 151 9.58 -5.40 56.60
N THR A 152 8.41 -5.83 56.15
CA THR A 152 7.22 -5.88 56.99
C THR A 152 7.25 -7.18 57.78
N GLU A 153 7.34 -7.04 59.10
CA GLU A 153 7.32 -8.12 60.10
C GLU A 153 6.15 -9.09 59.90
N PRO A 154 6.32 -10.38 60.24
CA PRO A 154 5.25 -11.38 60.14
C PRO A 154 4.13 -11.10 61.13
N ALA A 155 2.88 -11.26 60.64
CA ALA A 155 1.66 -11.04 61.40
C ALA A 155 1.60 -11.84 62.72
N PRO A 156 1.17 -11.23 63.84
CA PRO A 156 0.98 -11.94 65.10
C PRO A 156 -0.23 -12.87 65.00
N LYS A 157 -0.07 -14.07 65.55
CA LYS A 157 -1.11 -15.11 65.64
C LYS A 157 -2.28 -14.56 66.46
N ALA A 158 -3.49 -14.56 65.88
CA ALA A 158 -4.71 -14.27 66.61
C ALA A 158 -5.07 -15.48 67.49
N ASP A 159 -4.96 -15.29 68.80
CA ASP A 159 -5.45 -16.20 69.81
C ASP A 159 -6.98 -16.27 69.82
N LYS A 160 -7.46 -17.50 70.07
CA LYS A 160 -8.85 -17.88 70.35
C LYS A 160 -9.51 -16.95 71.36
N ILE A 161 -10.72 -16.50 71.06
CA ILE A 161 -11.73 -16.19 72.09
C ILE A 161 -13.05 -16.84 71.67
N GLU A 162 -13.44 -17.87 72.43
CA GLU A 162 -14.80 -18.39 72.51
C GLU A 162 -15.76 -17.28 72.96
N GLN A 163 -16.89 -17.11 72.27
CA GLN A 163 -18.10 -16.67 72.95
C GLN A 163 -19.33 -17.46 72.49
N VAL A 164 -19.93 -18.06 73.50
CA VAL A 164 -21.13 -18.87 73.56
C VAL A 164 -22.34 -18.03 73.16
N SER A 165 -23.15 -18.53 72.22
CA SER A 165 -24.48 -17.98 71.95
C SER A 165 -25.51 -18.91 72.57
N SER A 166 -26.24 -18.40 73.57
CA SER A 166 -27.43 -19.04 74.12
C SER A 166 -28.64 -18.12 73.96
N GLN A 167 -29.71 -18.74 73.46
CA GLN A 167 -31.13 -18.48 73.70
C GLN A 167 -31.76 -17.23 73.07
N LYS A 168 -32.74 -17.48 72.19
CA LYS A 168 -34.13 -17.55 72.65
C LYS A 168 -34.95 -18.55 71.84
#